data_AF-A0A3D3YT12-F1
#
_entry.id   AF-A0A3D3YT12-F1
#
_cell.length_a   1.000
_cell.length_b   1.000
_cell.length_c   1.000
_cell.angle_alpha   90.00
_cell.angle_beta   90.00
_cell.angle_gamma   90.00
#
_symmetry.space_group_name_H-M   'P 1'
#
loop_
_entity.id
_entity.type
_entity.pdbx_description
1 polymer ?
#
loop_
_entity_poly.entity_id
_entity_poly.type
_entity_poly.pdbx_seq_one_letter_code
_entity_poly.pdbx_strand_id
1 'polypeptide(L)'
;MFSKEWFIYVFGRWILLSGIAGAAVQYLFADMLGIHTIPAFLLNQFLLACVFWYVDKYIFQRHFGRVKAIFKFPRIKGSFALRQQFNKISEEFSEYASAFEKSPEDHQAWLNQFLDLFHAIEMTERVLREKGVDVDREYYSIIKENERKGLYS
;
A
#
# COMPACT_ATOMS: atom_id res chain seq x y z
N MET A 1 15.78 6.83 11.61
CA MET A 1 16.68 6.41 12.72
C MET A 1 16.37 4.94 13.01
N PHE A 2 17.26 4.01 12.65
CA PHE A 2 17.03 2.58 12.91
C PHE A 2 17.18 2.30 14.42
N SER A 3 16.15 1.73 15.05
CA SER A 3 16.14 1.49 16.50
C SER A 3 17.13 0.38 16.89
N LYS A 4 17.55 0.35 18.16
CA LYS A 4 18.37 -0.75 18.72
C LYS A 4 17.73 -2.12 18.48
N GLU A 5 16.39 -2.19 18.43
CA GLU A 5 15.65 -3.41 18.14
C GLU A 5 15.84 -3.87 16.69
N TRP A 6 15.94 -2.94 15.74
CA TRP A 6 16.23 -3.27 14.34
C TRP A 6 17.65 -3.83 14.17
N PHE A 7 18.63 -3.25 14.87
CA PHE A 7 19.99 -3.77 14.86
C PHE A 7 20.08 -5.16 15.47
N ILE A 8 19.48 -5.39 16.65
CA ILE A 8 19.42 -6.70 17.31
C ILE A 8 18.64 -7.71 16.46
N TYR A 9 17.59 -7.28 15.75
CA TYR A 9 16.84 -8.12 14.81
C TYR A 9 17.72 -8.57 13.63
N VAL A 10 18.38 -7.63 12.95
CA VAL A 10 19.23 -7.97 11.79
C VAL A 10 20.42 -8.82 12.23
N PHE A 11 21.14 -8.43 13.30
CA PHE A 11 22.30 -9.18 13.77
C PHE A 11 21.93 -10.53 14.41
N GLY A 12 20.90 -10.58 15.25
CA GLY A 12 20.43 -11.80 15.89
C GLY A 12 19.92 -12.82 14.86
N ARG A 13 19.22 -12.35 13.82
CA ARG A 13 18.75 -13.19 12.71
C ARG A 13 19.90 -13.73 11.86
N TRP A 14 20.92 -12.91 11.56
CA TRP A 14 22.07 -13.34 10.78
C TRP A 14 23.03 -14.26 11.53
N ILE A 15 23.00 -14.30 12.85
CA ILE A 15 23.90 -15.18 13.63
C ILE A 15 23.19 -16.47 14.04
N LEU A 16 21.96 -16.39 14.59
CA LEU A 16 21.24 -17.57 15.10
C LEU A 16 20.58 -18.40 14.00
N LEU A 17 19.92 -17.77 13.03
CA LEU A 17 19.14 -18.48 12.01
C LEU A 17 20.00 -18.96 10.84
N SER A 18 20.91 -18.14 10.30
CA SER A 18 21.74 -18.59 9.17
C SER A 18 23.00 -19.33 9.60
N GLY A 19 23.59 -19.00 10.76
CA GLY A 19 24.80 -19.67 11.27
C GLY A 19 24.50 -21.03 11.89
N ILE A 20 23.79 -21.04 13.02
CA ILE A 20 23.57 -22.27 13.81
C ILE A 20 22.57 -23.21 13.14
N ALA A 21 21.42 -22.70 12.68
CA ALA A 21 20.44 -23.56 12.01
C ALA A 21 20.93 -24.02 10.63
N GLY A 22 21.67 -23.16 9.90
CA GLY A 22 22.32 -23.54 8.65
C GLY A 22 23.34 -24.67 8.83
N ALA A 23 24.19 -24.60 9.87
CA ALA A 23 25.14 -25.67 10.18
C ALA A 23 24.45 -26.98 10.59
N ALA A 24 23.38 -26.89 11.40
CA ALA A 24 22.62 -28.07 11.84
C ALA A 24 21.91 -28.78 10.68
N VAL A 25 21.29 -28.03 9.77
CA VAL A 25 20.61 -28.57 8.58
C VAL A 25 21.61 -29.15 7.58
N GLN A 26 22.76 -28.51 7.41
CA GLN A 26 23.83 -29.02 6.56
C GLN A 26 24.45 -30.31 7.11
N TYR A 27 24.63 -30.41 8.44
CA TYR A 27 25.01 -31.64 9.11
C TYR A 27 23.97 -32.76 8.89
N LEU A 28 22.68 -32.45 9.02
CA LEU A 28 21.60 -33.43 8.83
C LEU A 28 21.53 -33.94 7.38
N PHE A 29 21.69 -33.06 6.39
CA PHE A 29 21.69 -33.48 4.98
C PHE A 29 22.95 -34.23 4.55
N ALA A 30 24.13 -33.79 5.00
CA ALA A 30 25.40 -34.39 4.59
C ALA A 30 25.70 -35.70 5.35
N ASP A 31 25.56 -35.72 6.68
CA ASP A 31 25.96 -36.85 7.52
C ASP A 31 24.83 -37.88 7.73
N MET A 32 23.57 -37.46 7.89
CA MET A 32 22.48 -38.42 8.13
C MET A 32 21.80 -38.94 6.86
N LEU A 33 21.76 -38.13 5.80
CA LEU A 33 21.05 -38.47 4.56
C LEU A 33 21.99 -38.79 3.39
N GLY A 34 23.31 -38.67 3.59
CA GLY A 34 24.33 -39.04 2.59
C GLY A 34 24.30 -38.17 1.32
N ILE A 35 23.72 -36.98 1.38
CA ILE A 35 23.64 -36.08 0.23
C ILE A 35 24.99 -35.42 0.03
N HIS A 36 25.49 -35.42 -1.20
CA HIS A 36 26.73 -34.70 -1.54
C HIS A 36 26.66 -33.23 -1.10
N THR A 37 27.79 -32.71 -0.62
CA THR A 37 27.91 -31.43 0.08
C THR A 37 27.37 -30.23 -0.71
N ILE A 38 27.51 -30.22 -2.05
CA ILE A 38 27.05 -29.11 -2.90
C ILE A 38 25.50 -29.06 -2.99
N PRO A 39 24.79 -30.15 -3.35
CA PRO A 39 23.33 -30.20 -3.26
C PRO A 39 22.77 -29.91 -1.86
N ALA A 40 23.41 -30.44 -0.80
CA ALA A 40 23.00 -30.21 0.58
C ALA A 40 23.11 -28.71 0.96
N PHE A 41 24.16 -28.03 0.51
CA PHE A 41 24.33 -26.60 0.72
C PHE A 41 23.26 -25.77 -0.01
N LEU A 42 22.98 -26.05 -1.28
CA LEU A 42 21.96 -25.33 -2.05
C LEU A 42 20.55 -25.52 -1.45
N LEU A 43 20.22 -26.74 -1.03
CA LEU A 43 18.95 -27.04 -0.37
C LEU A 43 18.81 -26.30 0.97
N ASN A 44 19.89 -26.23 1.74
CA ASN A 44 19.95 -25.45 2.98
C ASN A 44 19.71 -23.95 2.72
N GLN A 45 20.37 -23.36 1.72
CA GLN A 45 20.15 -21.94 1.35
C GLN A 45 18.71 -21.68 0.89
N PHE A 46 18.12 -22.59 0.13
CA PHE A 46 16.73 -22.48 -0.32
C PHE A 46 15.74 -22.55 0.85
N LEU A 47 15.87 -23.53 1.74
CA LEU A 47 15.01 -23.67 2.91
C LEU A 47 15.12 -22.45 3.83
N LEU A 48 16.35 -21.96 4.05
CA LEU A 48 16.61 -20.77 4.84
C LEU A 48 15.95 -19.52 4.22
N ALA A 49 16.00 -19.37 2.89
CA ALA A 49 15.33 -18.29 2.18
C ALA A 49 13.80 -18.35 2.32
N CYS A 50 13.19 -19.54 2.24
CA CYS A 50 11.75 -19.73 2.43
C CYS A 50 11.31 -19.38 3.86
N VAL A 51 12.06 -19.85 4.87
CA VAL A 51 11.79 -19.54 6.29
C VAL A 51 11.92 -18.04 6.54
N PHE A 52 12.96 -17.41 5.99
CA PHE A 52 13.16 -15.97 6.09
C PHE A 52 12.04 -15.17 5.46
N TRP A 53 11.58 -15.54 4.26
CA TRP A 53 10.45 -14.88 3.62
C TRP A 53 9.18 -15.00 4.46
N TYR A 54 8.92 -16.16 5.04
CA TYR A 54 7.71 -16.39 5.86
C TYR A 54 7.74 -15.58 7.17
N VAL A 55 8.87 -15.62 7.88
CA VAL A 55 9.06 -14.88 9.13
C VAL A 55 8.99 -13.37 8.88
N ASP A 56 9.65 -12.88 7.83
CA ASP A 56 9.54 -11.48 7.43
C ASP A 56 8.09 -11.14 7.11
N LYS A 57 7.42 -11.88 6.23
CA LYS A 57 6.02 -11.62 5.89
C LYS A 57 5.13 -11.52 7.14
N TYR A 58 5.32 -12.40 8.12
CA TYR A 58 4.53 -12.40 9.35
C TYR A 58 4.85 -11.21 10.26
N ILE A 59 6.13 -10.88 10.44
CA ILE A 59 6.56 -9.73 11.25
C ILE A 59 6.17 -8.42 10.57
N PHE A 60 6.37 -8.30 9.26
CA PHE A 60 5.93 -7.17 8.45
C PHE A 60 4.39 -7.03 8.54
N GLN A 61 3.61 -8.09 8.42
CA GLN A 61 2.15 -8.01 8.62
C GLN A 61 1.77 -7.53 10.04
N ARG A 62 2.51 -7.96 11.07
CA ARG A 62 2.26 -7.58 12.47
C ARG A 62 2.67 -6.13 12.77
N HIS A 63 3.83 -5.68 12.29
CA HIS A 63 4.32 -4.31 12.48
C HIS A 63 3.58 -3.30 11.59
N PHE A 64 3.37 -3.64 10.32
CA PHE A 64 2.59 -2.81 9.39
C PHE A 64 1.08 -2.95 9.57
N GLY A 65 0.59 -3.78 10.50
CA GLY A 65 -0.82 -3.77 10.92
C GLY A 65 -1.24 -2.40 11.50
N ARG A 66 -0.34 -1.73 12.23
CA ARG A 66 -0.54 -0.33 12.67
C ARG A 66 -0.42 0.65 11.53
N VAL A 67 0.47 0.40 10.57
CA VAL A 67 0.61 1.24 9.38
C VAL A 67 -0.63 1.11 8.49
N LYS A 68 -1.27 -0.06 8.38
CA LYS A 68 -2.61 -0.22 7.80
C LYS A 68 -3.70 0.54 8.57
N ALA A 69 -3.51 0.83 9.85
CA ALA A 69 -4.42 1.70 10.61
C ALA A 69 -4.12 3.20 10.40
N ILE A 70 -2.87 3.56 10.10
CA ILE A 70 -2.44 4.91 9.70
C ILE A 70 -2.89 5.22 8.26
N PHE A 71 -2.82 4.22 7.36
CA PHE A 71 -3.36 4.26 6.00
C PHE A 71 -4.85 3.88 5.91
N LYS A 72 -5.47 3.47 7.03
CA LYS A 72 -6.93 3.57 7.13
C LYS A 72 -7.19 5.05 7.27
N PHE A 73 -7.35 5.70 6.12
CA PHE A 73 -7.99 6.99 6.03
C PHE A 73 -9.17 7.05 7.00
N PRO A 74 -9.42 8.20 7.65
CA PRO A 74 -10.45 8.32 8.68
C PRO A 74 -11.72 7.63 8.19
N ARG A 75 -12.04 6.48 8.82
CA ARG A 75 -13.29 5.76 8.52
C ARG A 75 -14.39 6.79 8.68
N ILE A 76 -15.21 6.92 7.65
CA ILE A 76 -16.33 7.84 7.56
C ILE A 76 -17.18 7.64 8.84
N LYS A 77 -16.95 8.48 9.86
CA LYS A 77 -17.63 8.36 11.16
C LYS A 77 -19.00 9.02 11.02
N GLY A 78 -19.99 8.24 10.62
CA GLY A 78 -21.38 8.70 10.52
C GLY A 78 -22.11 8.17 9.30
N SER A 79 -23.43 8.36 9.24
CA SER A 79 -24.23 8.10 8.05
C SER A 79 -24.11 9.31 7.11
N PHE A 80 -23.10 9.35 6.25
CA PHE A 80 -22.99 10.42 5.27
C PHE A 80 -24.01 10.18 4.14
N ALA A 81 -24.94 11.13 3.99
CA ALA A 81 -25.92 11.07 2.92
C ALA A 81 -25.26 11.48 1.59
N LEU A 82 -25.54 10.76 0.51
CA LEU A 82 -25.03 11.09 -0.82
C LEU A 82 -25.39 12.52 -1.25
N ARG A 83 -26.57 13.01 -0.82
CA ARG A 83 -26.99 14.38 -1.06
C ARG A 83 -26.09 15.43 -0.40
N GLN A 84 -25.58 15.17 0.80
CA GLN A 84 -24.64 16.08 1.47
C GLN A 84 -23.30 16.12 0.73
N GLN A 85 -22.82 14.95 0.29
CA GLN A 85 -21.60 14.85 -0.51
C GLN A 85 -21.72 15.60 -1.84
N PHE A 86 -22.85 15.43 -2.55
CA PHE A 86 -23.13 16.17 -3.78
C PHE A 86 -23.16 17.69 -3.55
N ASN A 87 -23.86 18.15 -2.50
CA ASN A 87 -23.90 19.57 -2.17
C ASN A 87 -22.50 20.11 -1.87
N LYS A 88 -21.66 19.34 -1.16
CA LYS A 88 -20.29 19.74 -0.85
C LYS A 88 -19.43 19.87 -2.10
N ILE A 89 -19.49 18.89 -3.01
CA ILE A 89 -18.81 18.99 -4.32
C ILE A 89 -19.28 20.26 -5.06
N SER A 90 -20.57 20.56 -5.06
CA SER A 90 -21.12 21.74 -5.73
C SER A 90 -20.62 23.06 -5.14
N GLU A 91 -20.47 23.12 -3.81
CA GLU A 91 -19.91 24.27 -3.10
C GLU A 91 -18.43 24.47 -3.47
N GLU A 92 -17.61 23.43 -3.29
CA GLU A 92 -16.17 23.47 -3.59
C GLU A 92 -15.90 23.81 -5.07
N PHE A 93 -16.71 23.26 -5.99
CA PHE A 93 -16.59 23.56 -7.41
C PHE A 93 -16.87 25.04 -7.70
N SER A 94 -17.86 25.62 -7.02
CA SER A 94 -18.22 27.03 -7.21
C SER A 94 -17.11 27.95 -6.66
N GLU A 95 -16.49 27.59 -5.55
CA GLU A 95 -15.34 28.31 -4.99
C GLU A 95 -14.11 28.23 -5.90
N TYR A 96 -13.80 27.02 -6.40
CA TYR A 96 -12.74 26.81 -7.39
C TYR A 96 -12.98 27.60 -8.67
N ALA A 97 -14.19 27.53 -9.25
CA ALA A 97 -14.52 28.25 -10.48
C ALA A 97 -14.37 29.77 -10.30
N SER A 98 -14.87 30.33 -9.19
CA SER A 98 -14.69 31.74 -8.87
C SER A 98 -13.21 32.12 -8.66
N ALA A 99 -12.41 31.28 -8.00
CA ALA A 99 -10.99 31.52 -7.81
C ALA A 99 -10.23 31.51 -9.15
N PHE A 100 -10.55 30.54 -10.01
CA PHE A 100 -9.97 30.41 -11.34
C PHE A 100 -10.35 31.60 -12.24
N GLU A 101 -11.61 32.03 -12.26
CA GLU A 101 -12.07 33.17 -13.06
C GLU A 101 -11.40 34.49 -12.66
N LYS A 102 -11.10 34.68 -11.35
CA LYS A 102 -10.43 35.88 -10.86
C LYS A 102 -8.98 35.99 -11.32
N SER A 103 -8.25 34.87 -11.26
CA SER A 103 -6.82 34.85 -11.57
C SER A 103 -6.40 33.54 -12.25
N PRO A 104 -6.71 33.34 -13.55
CA PRO A 104 -6.41 32.09 -14.24
C PRO A 104 -4.91 31.74 -14.25
N GLU A 105 -4.06 32.76 -14.39
CA GLU A 105 -2.61 32.61 -14.49
C GLU A 105 -1.93 32.37 -13.13
N ASP A 106 -2.58 32.76 -12.02
CA ASP A 106 -2.06 32.53 -10.67
C ASP A 106 -2.50 31.15 -10.19
N HIS A 107 -1.70 30.15 -10.60
CA HIS A 107 -1.91 28.76 -10.25
C HIS A 107 -2.02 28.57 -8.73
N GLN A 108 -1.24 29.30 -7.93
CA GLN A 108 -1.25 29.16 -6.49
C GLN A 108 -2.55 29.69 -5.87
N ALA A 109 -3.18 30.69 -6.51
CA ALA A 109 -4.42 31.30 -6.04
C ALA A 109 -5.64 30.38 -6.14
N TRP A 110 -5.69 29.48 -7.12
CA TRP A 110 -6.78 28.50 -7.28
C TRP A 110 -6.39 27.06 -6.94
N LEU A 111 -5.10 26.75 -6.77
CA LEU A 111 -4.62 25.40 -6.43
C LEU A 111 -5.22 24.90 -5.11
N ASN A 112 -5.36 25.76 -4.11
CA ASN A 112 -5.91 25.35 -2.82
C ASN A 112 -7.37 24.88 -2.98
N GLN A 113 -8.19 25.66 -3.67
CA GLN A 113 -9.60 25.34 -3.93
C GLN A 113 -9.73 24.11 -4.85
N PHE A 114 -8.81 23.94 -5.80
CA PHE A 114 -8.76 22.72 -6.61
C PHE A 114 -8.49 21.48 -5.76
N LEU A 115 -7.56 21.56 -4.80
CA LEU A 115 -7.27 20.45 -3.88
C LEU A 115 -8.43 20.16 -2.94
N ASP A 116 -9.14 21.19 -2.47
CA ASP A 116 -10.35 21.04 -1.65
C ASP A 116 -11.48 20.34 -2.42
N LEU A 117 -11.70 20.74 -3.68
CA LEU A 117 -12.63 20.06 -4.60
C LEU A 117 -12.24 18.60 -4.82
N PHE A 118 -10.95 18.35 -5.09
CA PHE A 118 -10.44 16.98 -5.27
C PHE A 118 -10.71 16.12 -4.03
N HIS A 119 -10.49 16.67 -2.84
CA HIS A 119 -10.75 15.97 -1.58
C HIS A 119 -12.24 15.67 -1.38
N ALA A 120 -13.14 16.60 -1.72
CA ALA A 120 -14.59 16.37 -1.65
C ALA A 120 -15.06 15.25 -2.59
N ILE A 121 -14.48 15.18 -3.80
CA ILE A 121 -14.75 14.10 -4.77
C ILE A 121 -14.25 12.76 -4.23
N GLU A 122 -13.03 12.70 -3.71
CA GLU A 122 -12.44 11.50 -3.11
C GLU A 122 -13.29 10.98 -1.94
N MET A 123 -13.79 11.88 -1.08
CA MET A 123 -14.67 11.51 0.02
C MET A 123 -16.00 10.93 -0.47
N THR A 124 -16.55 11.47 -1.56
CA THR A 124 -17.77 10.93 -2.19
C THR A 124 -17.54 9.54 -2.78
N GLU A 125 -16.41 9.34 -3.45
CA GLU A 125 -16.01 8.04 -3.99
C GLU A 125 -15.97 6.97 -2.90
N ARG A 126 -15.40 7.31 -1.74
CA ARG A 126 -15.32 6.40 -0.58
C ARG A 126 -16.71 6.07 -0.04
N VAL A 127 -17.60 7.05 0.06
CA VAL A 127 -19.00 6.81 0.47
C VAL A 127 -19.70 5.85 -0.51
N LEU A 128 -19.46 5.99 -1.82
CA LEU A 128 -20.02 5.09 -2.83
C LEU A 128 -19.50 3.66 -2.69
N ARG A 129 -18.18 3.50 -2.48
CA ARG A 129 -17.55 2.19 -2.23
C ARG A 129 -18.10 1.53 -0.96
N GLU A 130 -18.27 2.28 0.13
CA GLU A 130 -18.88 1.78 1.37
C GLU A 130 -20.34 1.33 1.16
N LYS A 131 -21.06 1.93 0.21
CA LYS A 131 -22.41 1.53 -0.19
C LYS A 131 -22.45 0.35 -1.17
N GLY A 132 -21.30 -0.21 -1.54
CA GLY A 132 -21.20 -1.38 -2.41
C GLY A 132 -21.20 -1.06 -3.91
N VAL A 133 -20.98 0.20 -4.29
CA VAL A 133 -20.83 0.59 -5.71
C VAL A 133 -19.43 0.20 -6.19
N ASP A 134 -19.36 -0.50 -7.32
CA ASP A 134 -18.10 -0.91 -7.96
C ASP A 134 -17.52 0.24 -8.80
N VAL A 135 -16.87 1.18 -8.10
CA VAL A 135 -16.21 2.33 -8.72
C VAL A 135 -15.04 1.92 -9.62
N ASP A 136 -14.30 0.88 -9.25
CA ASP A 136 -13.12 0.43 -10.01
C ASP A 136 -13.52 -0.04 -11.41
N ARG A 137 -14.59 -0.83 -11.51
CA ARG A 137 -15.12 -1.27 -12.80
C ARG A 137 -15.50 -0.10 -13.69
N GLU A 138 -16.17 0.91 -13.15
CA GLU A 138 -16.58 2.09 -13.92
C GLU A 138 -15.36 2.89 -14.40
N TYR A 139 -14.39 3.08 -13.50
CA TYR A 139 -13.11 3.73 -13.82
C TYR A 139 -12.38 3.03 -14.97
N TYR A 140 -12.26 1.70 -14.93
CA TYR A 140 -11.67 0.92 -16.03
C TYR A 140 -12.44 1.03 -17.34
N SER A 141 -13.78 1.11 -17.27
CA SER A 141 -14.62 1.29 -18.46
C SER A 141 -14.32 2.63 -19.15
N ILE A 142 -14.22 3.71 -18.36
CA ILE A 142 -13.88 5.05 -18.84
C ILE A 142 -12.49 5.06 -19.49
N ILE A 143 -11.49 4.43 -18.86
CA ILE A 143 -10.14 4.36 -19.44
C ILE A 143 -10.18 3.71 -20.82
N LYS A 144 -10.82 2.54 -20.94
CA LYS A 144 -10.93 1.84 -22.22
C LYS A 144 -11.67 2.65 -23.28
N GLU A 145 -12.67 3.41 -22.88
CA GLU A 145 -13.39 4.30 -23.80
C GLU A 145 -12.49 5.46 -24.27
N ASN A 146 -11.72 6.06 -23.37
CA ASN A 146 -10.81 7.15 -23.69
C ASN A 146 -9.62 6.68 -24.56
N GLU A 147 -9.13 5.46 -24.34
CA GLU A 147 -8.16 4.79 -25.23
C GLU A 147 -8.74 4.61 -26.64
N ARG A 148 -10.00 4.15 -26.77
CA ARG A 148 -10.66 4.03 -28.08
C ARG A 148 -10.85 5.37 -28.78
N LYS A 149 -11.07 6.45 -28.02
CA LYS A 149 -11.18 7.81 -28.53
C LYS A 149 -9.82 8.43 -28.87
N GLY A 150 -8.71 7.76 -28.55
CA GLY A 150 -7.35 8.29 -28.75
C GLY A 150 -7.02 9.49 -27.84
N LEU A 151 -7.70 9.62 -26.70
CA LEU A 151 -7.47 10.70 -25.73
C LEU A 151 -6.28 10.40 -24.81
N TYR A 152 -5.88 9.12 -24.71
CA TYR A 152 -4.68 8.68 -24.03
C TYR A 152 -3.70 8.18 -25.07
N SER A 153 -2.50 8.77 -25.08
CA SER A 153 -1.37 8.46 -25.96
C SER A 153 -0.49 7.35 -25.40
#